data_AF-A0A2W2CW47-F1
#
_entry.id   AF-A0A2W2CW47-F1
#
_cell.length_a   1.000
_cell.length_b   1.000
_cell.length_c   1.000
_cell.angle_alpha   90.00
_cell.angle_beta   90.00
_cell.angle_gamma   90.00
#
_symmetry.space_group_name_H-M   'P 1'
#
loop_
_entity.id
_entity.type
_entity.pdbx_description
1 polymer ?
#
loop_
_entity_poly.entity_id
_entity_poly.type
_entity_poly.pdbx_seq_one_letter_code
_entity_poly.pdbx_strand_id
1 'polypeptide(L)'
;MIPHPSGAPMPSTWRTTAVTTAAVALTVAGFVRADDQAPPPAPGTPPAAPAVAGAAPVEGIDAIHEMYLDHGPDAGVMVIAHRGYWRGAPENSIAAVEQAIERGAHVVEIDVQRTADGHLVLMHDTTVDRTTNGTGAVSSLTLAQIKALRLKEHLGGAQAAVTDHQVPTLEEALAVVKDRAMVNLDKGWPFRGQEYDLLVETGTLRNAIFKSSAPVAEVEAFLARDAEILYTHVVGDGNAASIGAFSDDAGRPQAYELVFDRLTDPQIQPATVAGIREDARVWINTMWYGLAAGYTDERSLVDPAEGWEPVVERHGASMIQTDDQDALVEWLAARRTGQDWPVLPRDVLRVQAEDYSIDGVGVGYADQDVENRGGAAREYEGVDVCDNGGAIVVCWIRGGEWTRYSVDVRVPGRYAVTARVSSPYRPAGRLTVEFDDGASLGPVDVRTTTGHNSFMTQPVGEVLLGRGTHEFTVRIDANAYQNFNLDHLELERTGSR
;
A
#
# COMPACT_ATOMS: atom_id res chain seq x y z
N MET A 1 7.63 67.28 -3.02
CA MET A 1 6.66 66.59 -3.88
C MET A 1 7.31 66.50 -5.25
N ILE A 2 7.83 65.32 -5.63
CA ILE A 2 8.77 65.14 -6.76
C ILE A 2 8.11 64.24 -7.82
N PRO A 3 8.13 64.62 -9.12
CA PRO A 3 7.73 63.73 -10.21
C PRO A 3 8.85 63.40 -11.22
N HIS A 4 8.64 62.28 -11.92
CA HIS A 4 9.07 61.96 -13.31
C HIS A 4 10.46 61.33 -13.62
N PRO A 5 10.61 60.62 -14.78
CA PRO A 5 11.15 59.24 -14.79
C PRO A 5 12.18 58.92 -15.90
N SER A 6 12.64 57.66 -15.98
CA SER A 6 13.16 56.91 -17.17
C SER A 6 13.78 55.58 -16.69
N GLY A 7 13.98 54.51 -17.47
CA GLY A 7 13.66 54.18 -18.87
C GLY A 7 14.29 52.80 -19.25
N ALA A 8 13.69 52.06 -20.19
CA ALA A 8 14.25 50.85 -20.83
C ALA A 8 14.87 51.22 -22.21
N PRO A 9 15.52 50.34 -23.04
CA PRO A 9 15.59 48.86 -23.00
C PRO A 9 16.94 48.18 -23.43
N MET A 10 16.93 46.82 -23.50
CA MET A 10 17.58 45.81 -24.42
C MET A 10 18.51 46.26 -25.59
N PRO A 11 19.26 45.35 -26.30
CA PRO A 11 19.94 44.07 -25.96
C PRO A 11 21.35 43.90 -26.64
N SER A 12 21.99 42.71 -26.57
CA SER A 12 22.52 41.93 -27.73
C SER A 12 23.76 41.03 -27.45
N THR A 13 23.88 39.98 -28.25
CA THR A 13 24.86 38.87 -28.21
C THR A 13 26.11 39.10 -29.07
N TRP A 14 27.29 38.58 -28.68
CA TRP A 14 28.37 38.22 -29.63
C TRP A 14 29.07 36.90 -29.26
N ARG A 15 29.82 36.34 -30.22
CA ARG A 15 30.12 34.90 -30.40
C ARG A 15 31.63 34.58 -30.39
N THR A 16 31.99 33.40 -29.85
CA THR A 16 33.17 32.52 -30.16
C THR A 16 34.54 33.10 -30.51
N THR A 17 35.57 32.58 -29.80
CA THR A 17 36.75 31.94 -30.45
C THR A 17 37.38 30.85 -29.55
N ALA A 18 37.84 29.74 -30.14
CA ALA A 18 38.89 28.85 -29.59
C ALA A 18 40.28 29.34 -30.07
N VAL A 19 41.48 28.83 -29.76
CA VAL A 19 42.04 27.54 -29.27
C VAL A 19 43.33 27.92 -28.46
N THR A 20 43.95 27.17 -27.54
CA THR A 20 44.83 26.00 -27.82
C THR A 20 45.42 25.35 -26.54
N THR A 21 45.58 24.03 -26.62
CA THR A 21 46.42 23.05 -25.90
C THR A 21 47.60 23.48 -25.02
N ALA A 22 47.74 22.80 -23.87
CA ALA A 22 49.03 22.37 -23.31
C ALA A 22 48.89 20.92 -22.78
N ALA A 23 49.92 20.08 -22.96
CA ALA A 23 49.90 18.66 -22.60
C ALA A 23 50.92 18.33 -21.50
N VAL A 24 50.60 17.36 -20.64
CA VAL A 24 51.56 16.69 -19.73
C VAL A 24 51.28 15.19 -19.76
N ALA A 25 52.34 14.37 -19.68
CA ALA A 25 52.31 12.97 -20.08
C ALA A 25 52.13 11.96 -18.93
N LEU A 26 51.60 10.81 -19.34
CA LEU A 26 51.56 9.48 -18.72
C LEU A 26 52.57 9.14 -17.60
N THR A 27 52.07 8.40 -16.61
CA THR A 27 52.78 7.25 -16.03
C THR A 27 51.81 6.06 -15.90
N VAL A 28 52.30 4.82 -16.07
CA VAL A 28 51.47 3.61 -16.27
C VAL A 28 51.62 2.62 -15.12
N ALA A 29 50.50 2.19 -14.53
CA ALA A 29 50.28 0.90 -13.84
C ALA A 29 48.79 0.81 -13.44
N GLY A 30 48.05 -0.29 -13.61
CA GLY A 30 48.28 -1.53 -14.34
C GLY A 30 46.93 -2.26 -14.50
N PHE A 31 46.76 -3.08 -15.56
CA PHE A 31 45.50 -3.79 -15.82
C PHE A 31 45.24 -4.91 -14.80
N VAL A 32 44.00 -5.00 -14.32
CA VAL A 32 43.36 -6.27 -13.93
C VAL A 32 42.04 -6.36 -14.71
N ARG A 33 41.72 -7.55 -15.23
CA ARG A 33 40.55 -7.78 -16.09
C ARG A 33 39.27 -7.88 -15.28
N ALA A 34 38.17 -7.47 -15.89
CA ALA A 34 36.86 -8.03 -15.60
C ALA A 34 36.75 -9.41 -16.26
N ASP A 35 36.33 -10.41 -15.48
CA ASP A 35 35.26 -11.39 -15.76
C ASP A 35 35.34 -12.52 -14.70
N ASP A 36 34.27 -13.30 -14.56
CA ASP A 36 34.02 -14.34 -13.54
C ASP A 36 33.72 -13.85 -12.10
N GLN A 37 32.68 -13.03 -11.96
CA GLN A 37 31.78 -13.13 -10.81
C GLN A 37 30.44 -13.72 -11.26
N ALA A 38 30.03 -14.82 -10.62
CA ALA A 38 28.71 -15.40 -10.84
C ALA A 38 27.60 -14.39 -10.49
N PRO A 39 26.43 -14.44 -11.15
CA PRO A 39 25.31 -13.59 -10.77
C PRO A 39 24.96 -13.83 -9.29
N PRO A 40 24.52 -12.79 -8.56
CA PRO A 40 24.02 -12.98 -7.20
C PRO A 40 22.87 -14.01 -7.23
N PRO A 41 22.73 -14.86 -6.20
CA PRO A 41 21.63 -15.79 -6.12
C PRO A 41 20.31 -15.01 -6.18
N ALA A 42 19.30 -15.59 -6.85
CA ALA A 42 17.95 -15.04 -6.87
C ALA A 42 17.49 -14.77 -5.43
N PRO A 43 16.70 -13.70 -5.18
CA PRO A 43 16.18 -13.42 -3.85
C PRO A 43 15.46 -14.65 -3.34
N GLY A 44 15.94 -15.20 -2.22
CA GLY A 44 15.32 -16.36 -1.59
C GLY A 44 13.88 -16.03 -1.22
N THR A 45 12.99 -17.00 -1.38
CA THR A 45 11.60 -16.90 -0.92
C THR A 45 11.58 -16.34 0.51
N PRO A 46 10.81 -15.27 0.79
CA PRO A 46 10.69 -14.77 2.16
C PRO A 46 10.19 -15.91 3.07
N PRO A 47 10.63 -15.97 4.34
CA PRO A 47 10.15 -16.99 5.25
C PRO A 47 8.62 -16.93 5.34
N ALA A 48 7.97 -18.10 5.28
CA ALA A 48 6.52 -18.17 5.40
C ALA A 48 6.10 -17.56 6.74
N ALA A 49 5.12 -16.65 6.70
CA ALA A 49 4.52 -16.09 7.91
C ALA A 49 4.00 -17.23 8.79
N PRO A 50 4.17 -17.16 10.12
CA PRO A 50 3.69 -18.21 11.01
C PRO A 50 2.16 -18.30 10.93
N ALA A 51 1.64 -19.49 10.68
CA ALA A 51 0.20 -19.71 10.62
C ALA A 51 -0.45 -19.39 11.98
N VAL A 52 -1.20 -18.28 12.05
CA VAL A 52 -1.90 -17.83 13.25
C VAL A 52 -3.07 -18.77 13.54
N ALA A 53 -2.92 -19.64 14.53
CA ALA A 53 -3.91 -20.65 14.86
C ALA A 53 -5.06 -20.07 15.70
N GLY A 54 -6.25 -19.91 15.11
CA GLY A 54 -7.45 -19.41 15.81
C GLY A 54 -8.72 -19.50 14.97
N ALA A 55 -9.38 -20.68 15.01
CA ALA A 55 -10.39 -21.15 14.06
C ALA A 55 -9.81 -21.42 12.65
N ALA A 56 -10.44 -22.36 11.92
CA ALA A 56 -10.04 -22.67 10.55
C ALA A 56 -10.29 -21.45 9.64
N PRO A 57 -9.49 -21.25 8.58
CA PRO A 57 -9.86 -20.29 7.53
C PRO A 57 -11.22 -20.69 6.93
N VAL A 58 -11.94 -19.73 6.37
CA VAL A 58 -13.12 -20.02 5.55
C VAL A 58 -12.62 -20.59 4.22
N GLU A 59 -12.28 -21.88 4.21
CA GLU A 59 -11.65 -22.54 3.06
C GLU A 59 -12.69 -22.96 2.02
N GLY A 60 -12.47 -22.51 0.78
CA GLY A 60 -13.28 -22.87 -0.38
C GLY A 60 -14.40 -21.86 -0.66
N ILE A 61 -14.68 -21.69 -1.95
CA ILE A 61 -15.65 -20.70 -2.46
C ILE A 61 -17.05 -20.84 -1.84
N ASP A 62 -17.53 -22.05 -1.55
CA ASP A 62 -18.91 -22.25 -1.04
C ASP A 62 -19.12 -21.53 0.29
N ALA A 63 -18.18 -21.70 1.25
CA ALA A 63 -18.27 -21.07 2.57
C ALA A 63 -17.99 -19.55 2.52
N ILE A 64 -17.14 -19.09 1.59
CA ILE A 64 -16.91 -17.65 1.36
C ILE A 64 -18.15 -16.99 0.75
N HIS A 65 -18.84 -17.66 -0.18
CA HIS A 65 -20.07 -17.18 -0.80
C HIS A 65 -21.24 -17.15 0.22
N GLU A 66 -21.39 -18.19 1.05
CA GLU A 66 -22.32 -18.17 2.19
C GLU A 66 -22.02 -17.01 3.14
N MET A 67 -20.73 -16.78 3.46
CA MET A 67 -20.32 -15.64 4.29
C MET A 67 -20.67 -14.31 3.63
N TYR A 68 -20.48 -14.12 2.32
CA TYR A 68 -20.84 -12.88 1.62
C TYR A 68 -22.34 -12.56 1.72
N LEU A 69 -23.21 -13.58 1.68
CA LEU A 69 -24.65 -13.40 1.79
C LEU A 69 -25.12 -13.16 3.24
N ASP A 70 -24.34 -13.55 4.25
CA ASP A 70 -24.65 -13.32 5.67
C ASP A 70 -24.44 -11.85 6.06
N HIS A 71 -25.53 -11.09 6.13
CA HIS A 71 -25.59 -9.71 6.63
C HIS A 71 -26.10 -9.62 8.08
N GLY A 72 -26.16 -10.76 8.80
CA GLY A 72 -26.69 -10.83 10.16
C GLY A 72 -25.94 -9.96 11.20
N PRO A 73 -26.52 -9.79 12.40
CA PRO A 73 -25.89 -8.99 13.46
C PRO A 73 -24.53 -9.54 13.90
N ASP A 74 -24.37 -10.87 13.84
CA ASP A 74 -23.16 -11.61 14.21
C ASP A 74 -22.24 -11.94 13.01
N ALA A 75 -22.54 -11.39 11.82
CA ALA A 75 -21.80 -11.67 10.59
C ALA A 75 -20.31 -11.28 10.71
N GLY A 76 -19.43 -12.20 10.33
CA GLY A 76 -17.99 -11.98 10.36
C GLY A 76 -17.54 -10.94 9.32
N VAL A 77 -16.55 -10.13 9.69
CA VAL A 77 -15.92 -9.14 8.79
C VAL A 77 -15.16 -9.87 7.67
N MET A 78 -15.54 -9.63 6.42
CA MET A 78 -14.75 -10.06 5.26
C MET A 78 -13.57 -9.13 5.01
N VAL A 79 -12.44 -9.72 4.63
CA VAL A 79 -11.25 -9.00 4.16
C VAL A 79 -11.22 -9.01 2.63
N ILE A 80 -11.16 -7.82 2.03
CA ILE A 80 -10.93 -7.63 0.58
C ILE A 80 -9.50 -7.11 0.36
N ALA A 81 -8.74 -7.80 -0.49
CA ALA A 81 -7.42 -7.35 -0.93
C ALA A 81 -7.54 -6.43 -2.16
N HIS A 82 -7.22 -5.14 -2.00
CA HIS A 82 -7.23 -4.15 -3.09
C HIS A 82 -6.13 -4.47 -4.12
N ARG A 83 -6.54 -4.75 -5.37
CA ARG A 83 -5.66 -5.17 -6.50
C ARG A 83 -4.84 -6.43 -6.24
N GLY A 84 -5.28 -7.27 -5.31
CA GLY A 84 -4.50 -8.38 -4.75
C GLY A 84 -3.35 -7.93 -3.84
N TYR A 85 -2.51 -8.86 -3.41
CA TYR A 85 -1.43 -8.59 -2.45
C TYR A 85 -0.22 -7.91 -3.11
N TRP A 86 -0.37 -6.61 -3.45
CA TRP A 86 0.65 -5.85 -4.18
C TRP A 86 1.93 -5.59 -3.37
N ARG A 87 1.90 -5.75 -2.03
CA ARG A 87 3.14 -5.71 -1.22
C ARG A 87 4.07 -6.90 -1.52
N GLY A 88 3.56 -8.01 -2.07
CA GLY A 88 4.35 -9.20 -2.43
C GLY A 88 4.49 -9.49 -3.94
N ALA A 89 3.76 -8.79 -4.81
CA ALA A 89 3.79 -8.95 -6.27
C ALA A 89 3.34 -7.65 -6.97
N PRO A 90 3.45 -7.49 -8.29
CA PRO A 90 2.80 -6.39 -9.00
C PRO A 90 1.29 -6.34 -8.75
N GLU A 91 0.72 -5.15 -8.59
CA GLU A 91 -0.75 -4.95 -8.53
C GLU A 91 -1.43 -5.60 -9.74
N ASN A 92 -2.66 -6.11 -9.56
CA ASN A 92 -3.46 -6.67 -10.65
C ASN A 92 -2.76 -7.82 -11.42
N SER A 93 -1.85 -8.56 -10.76
CA SER A 93 -1.17 -9.73 -11.32
C SER A 93 -1.71 -11.04 -10.76
N ILE A 94 -1.54 -12.14 -11.52
CA ILE A 94 -1.88 -13.49 -11.02
C ILE A 94 -1.19 -13.78 -9.68
N ALA A 95 0.09 -13.42 -9.53
CA ALA A 95 0.84 -13.64 -8.30
C ALA A 95 0.33 -12.81 -7.11
N ALA A 96 -0.26 -11.63 -7.35
CA ALA A 96 -0.91 -10.83 -6.31
C ALA A 96 -2.29 -11.42 -5.93
N VAL A 97 -3.03 -11.98 -6.89
CA VAL A 97 -4.29 -12.72 -6.61
C VAL A 97 -4.00 -13.98 -5.80
N GLU A 98 -3.02 -14.79 -6.19
CA GLU A 98 -2.64 -16.02 -5.48
C GLU A 98 -2.18 -15.72 -4.04
N GLN A 99 -1.27 -14.75 -3.86
CA GLN A 99 -0.81 -14.34 -2.53
C GLN A 99 -1.91 -13.75 -1.65
N ALA A 100 -2.86 -13.00 -2.21
CA ALA A 100 -4.00 -12.49 -1.43
C ALA A 100 -4.83 -13.63 -0.85
N ILE A 101 -5.16 -14.63 -1.66
CA ILE A 101 -5.90 -15.82 -1.23
C ILE A 101 -5.12 -16.58 -0.15
N GLU A 102 -3.83 -16.82 -0.38
CA GLU A 102 -2.96 -17.56 0.55
C GLU A 102 -2.78 -16.85 1.91
N ARG A 103 -2.97 -15.54 1.95
CA ARG A 103 -2.94 -14.69 3.15
C ARG A 103 -4.34 -14.42 3.73
N GLY A 104 -5.37 -15.16 3.33
CA GLY A 104 -6.70 -15.11 3.93
C GLY A 104 -7.63 -14.00 3.42
N ALA A 105 -7.40 -13.45 2.22
CA ALA A 105 -8.39 -12.61 1.57
C ALA A 105 -9.62 -13.44 1.20
N HIS A 106 -10.81 -12.96 1.59
CA HIS A 106 -12.07 -13.61 1.26
C HIS A 106 -12.54 -13.18 -0.14
N VAL A 107 -12.28 -11.91 -0.46
CA VAL A 107 -12.49 -11.31 -1.77
C VAL A 107 -11.17 -10.74 -2.27
N VAL A 108 -10.84 -10.94 -3.54
CA VAL A 108 -9.77 -10.19 -4.20
C VAL A 108 -10.41 -9.14 -5.10
N GLU A 109 -10.14 -7.87 -4.86
CA GLU A 109 -10.56 -6.80 -5.77
C GLU A 109 -9.54 -6.68 -6.91
N ILE A 110 -10.04 -6.50 -8.13
CA ILE A 110 -9.25 -6.34 -9.35
C ILE A 110 -9.88 -5.31 -10.28
N ASP A 111 -9.02 -4.62 -11.01
CA ASP A 111 -9.40 -3.58 -11.95
C ASP A 111 -9.54 -4.12 -13.38
N VAL A 112 -10.65 -3.85 -14.06
CA VAL A 112 -10.88 -4.33 -15.43
C VAL A 112 -10.77 -3.21 -16.47
N GLN A 113 -9.95 -3.43 -17.50
CA GLN A 113 -9.88 -2.61 -18.71
C GLN A 113 -10.07 -3.46 -19.97
N ARG A 114 -10.46 -2.82 -21.08
CA ARG A 114 -10.65 -3.50 -22.36
C ARG A 114 -9.61 -3.08 -23.41
N THR A 115 -9.01 -4.08 -24.06
CA THR A 115 -8.04 -3.91 -25.15
C THR A 115 -8.67 -3.41 -26.45
N ALA A 116 -7.84 -2.98 -27.40
CA ALA A 116 -8.29 -2.53 -28.74
C ALA A 116 -9.00 -3.63 -29.56
N ASP A 117 -8.61 -4.89 -29.37
CA ASP A 117 -9.22 -6.08 -29.96
C ASP A 117 -10.32 -6.70 -29.08
N GLY A 118 -10.69 -6.03 -27.98
CA GLY A 118 -11.90 -6.32 -27.21
C GLY A 118 -11.75 -7.33 -26.08
N HIS A 119 -10.54 -7.76 -25.72
CA HIS A 119 -10.32 -8.63 -24.55
C HIS A 119 -10.36 -7.84 -23.23
N LEU A 120 -10.76 -8.49 -22.14
CA LEU A 120 -10.71 -7.92 -20.79
C LEU A 120 -9.38 -8.29 -20.11
N VAL A 121 -8.70 -7.29 -19.55
CA VAL A 121 -7.40 -7.42 -18.89
C VAL A 121 -7.40 -6.73 -17.53
N LEU A 122 -6.59 -7.27 -16.60
CA LEU A 122 -6.41 -6.70 -15.27
C LEU A 122 -5.47 -5.50 -15.34
N MET A 123 -6.00 -4.30 -15.08
CA MET A 123 -5.27 -3.03 -15.15
C MET A 123 -6.06 -1.90 -14.49
N HIS A 124 -5.51 -1.22 -13.49
CA HIS A 124 -6.15 -0.03 -12.90
C HIS A 124 -6.24 1.14 -13.89
N ASP A 125 -5.11 1.49 -14.48
CA ASP A 125 -4.95 2.70 -15.27
C ASP A 125 -5.53 2.54 -16.68
N THR A 126 -5.99 3.65 -17.26
CA THR A 126 -6.38 3.67 -18.69
C THR A 126 -5.17 3.55 -19.64
N THR A 127 -3.95 3.60 -19.11
CA THR A 127 -2.68 3.47 -19.82
C THR A 127 -1.77 2.45 -19.15
N VAL A 128 -0.87 1.81 -19.91
CA VAL A 128 0.02 0.76 -19.37
C VAL A 128 1.29 1.32 -18.68
N ASP A 129 1.53 2.63 -18.78
CA ASP A 129 2.82 3.29 -18.47
C ASP A 129 3.30 3.14 -17.02
N ARG A 130 2.39 3.27 -16.03
CA ARG A 130 2.73 3.21 -14.61
C ARG A 130 3.19 1.81 -14.22
N THR A 131 2.35 0.82 -14.49
CA THR A 131 2.48 -0.57 -13.98
C THR A 131 3.25 -1.48 -14.92
N THR A 132 3.61 -1.08 -16.16
CA THR A 132 4.37 -1.91 -17.10
C THR A 132 5.62 -1.23 -17.65
N ASN A 133 6.43 -1.99 -18.39
CA ASN A 133 7.52 -1.49 -19.24
C ASN A 133 7.06 -0.91 -20.61
N GLY A 134 5.76 -0.82 -20.87
CA GLY A 134 5.18 -0.26 -22.10
C GLY A 134 4.77 1.21 -21.98
N THR A 135 4.08 1.70 -23.01
CA THR A 135 3.44 3.04 -23.01
C THR A 135 2.18 3.03 -23.88
N GLY A 136 1.19 3.84 -23.52
CA GLY A 136 -0.02 4.09 -24.29
C GLY A 136 -1.30 3.57 -23.64
N ALA A 137 -2.45 3.98 -24.19
CA ALA A 137 -3.76 3.60 -23.69
C ALA A 137 -4.04 2.11 -23.91
N VAL A 138 -4.62 1.43 -22.92
CA VAL A 138 -5.00 0.01 -22.99
C VAL A 138 -5.94 -0.23 -24.18
N SER A 139 -6.90 0.68 -24.39
CA SER A 139 -7.86 0.67 -25.50
C SER A 139 -7.25 0.92 -26.89
N SER A 140 -5.94 1.21 -26.98
CA SER A 140 -5.18 1.37 -28.24
C SER A 140 -4.20 0.22 -28.49
N LEU A 141 -4.12 -0.77 -27.60
CA LEU A 141 -3.25 -1.93 -27.71
C LEU A 141 -4.07 -3.22 -27.82
N THR A 142 -3.64 -4.12 -28.69
CA THR A 142 -4.18 -5.50 -28.77
C THR A 142 -3.76 -6.33 -27.56
N LEU A 143 -4.49 -7.41 -27.25
CA LEU A 143 -4.10 -8.35 -26.20
C LEU A 143 -2.69 -8.90 -26.45
N ALA A 144 -2.33 -9.19 -27.70
CA ALA A 144 -0.99 -9.65 -28.06
C ALA A 144 0.11 -8.62 -27.72
N GLN A 145 -0.16 -7.32 -27.91
CA GLN A 145 0.76 -6.25 -27.52
C GLN A 145 0.85 -6.11 -26.00
N ILE A 146 -0.28 -6.19 -25.28
CA ILE A 146 -0.33 -6.11 -23.81
C ILE A 146 0.38 -7.31 -23.16
N LYS A 147 0.21 -8.52 -23.69
CA LYS A 147 0.91 -9.74 -23.24
C LYS A 147 2.42 -9.70 -23.52
N ALA A 148 2.88 -8.90 -24.48
CA ALA A 148 4.32 -8.69 -24.69
C ALA A 148 4.95 -7.80 -23.61
N LEU A 149 4.16 -7.01 -22.87
CA LEU A 149 4.65 -6.17 -21.78
C LEU A 149 5.00 -6.98 -20.54
N ARG A 150 5.70 -6.32 -19.61
CA ARG A 150 6.04 -6.85 -18.29
C ARG A 150 5.65 -5.87 -17.20
N LEU A 151 5.03 -6.40 -16.16
CA LEU A 151 4.61 -5.63 -14.99
C LEU A 151 5.81 -5.19 -14.17
N LYS A 152 5.69 -4.04 -13.52
CA LYS A 152 6.63 -3.51 -12.54
C LYS A 152 6.23 -3.95 -11.14
N GLU A 153 7.19 -4.01 -10.22
CA GLU A 153 6.95 -4.34 -8.81
C GLU A 153 5.88 -3.44 -8.17
N HIS A 154 5.15 -3.98 -7.20
CA HIS A 154 4.21 -3.25 -6.34
C HIS A 154 3.18 -2.42 -7.13
N LEU A 155 3.04 -1.12 -6.83
CA LEU A 155 2.13 -0.20 -7.53
C LEU A 155 2.78 0.40 -8.80
N GLY A 156 3.93 -0.10 -9.24
CA GLY A 156 4.66 0.42 -10.40
C GLY A 156 5.07 1.89 -10.27
N GLY A 157 5.52 2.48 -11.37
CA GLY A 157 6.00 3.86 -11.38
C GLY A 157 7.15 4.08 -12.36
N ALA A 158 7.79 5.24 -12.28
CA ALA A 158 8.89 5.59 -13.20
C ALA A 158 10.19 4.82 -12.93
N GLN A 159 10.45 4.41 -11.67
CA GLN A 159 11.70 3.77 -11.25
C GLN A 159 11.51 2.40 -10.56
N ALA A 160 10.26 1.89 -10.50
CA ALA A 160 9.96 0.53 -10.07
C ALA A 160 10.62 -0.49 -11.01
N ALA A 161 11.16 -1.59 -10.47
CA ALA A 161 11.83 -2.59 -11.29
C ALA A 161 10.81 -3.37 -12.14
N VAL A 162 11.23 -3.79 -13.34
CA VAL A 162 10.42 -4.62 -14.23
C VAL A 162 10.59 -6.08 -13.82
N THR A 163 9.48 -6.79 -13.66
CA THR A 163 9.41 -8.21 -13.28
C THR A 163 9.24 -9.12 -14.50
N ASP A 164 9.20 -10.43 -14.30
CA ASP A 164 8.83 -11.38 -15.36
C ASP A 164 7.30 -11.57 -15.50
N HIS A 165 6.48 -10.98 -14.63
CA HIS A 165 5.03 -11.10 -14.68
C HIS A 165 4.42 -10.38 -15.89
N GLN A 166 3.41 -11.00 -16.50
CA GLN A 166 2.62 -10.43 -17.59
C GLN A 166 1.33 -9.80 -17.06
N VAL A 167 0.77 -8.85 -17.81
CA VAL A 167 -0.60 -8.36 -17.58
C VAL A 167 -1.59 -9.53 -17.77
N PRO A 168 -2.44 -9.87 -16.78
CA PRO A 168 -3.42 -10.94 -16.91
C PRO A 168 -4.62 -10.54 -17.80
N THR A 169 -5.27 -11.53 -18.41
CA THR A 169 -6.68 -11.42 -18.82
C THR A 169 -7.57 -11.63 -17.60
N LEU A 170 -8.82 -11.16 -17.68
CA LEU A 170 -9.82 -11.49 -16.66
C LEU A 170 -10.03 -13.01 -16.56
N GLU A 171 -10.04 -13.73 -17.70
CA GLU A 171 -10.18 -15.19 -17.76
C GLU A 171 -9.09 -15.93 -16.94
N GLU A 172 -7.82 -15.53 -17.04
CA GLU A 172 -6.74 -16.14 -16.26
C GLU A 172 -6.90 -15.88 -14.75
N ALA A 173 -7.38 -14.70 -14.35
CA ALA A 173 -7.67 -14.39 -12.95
C ALA A 173 -8.88 -15.19 -12.44
N LEU A 174 -9.93 -15.34 -13.26
CA LEU A 174 -11.10 -16.17 -12.94
C LEU A 174 -10.73 -17.64 -12.74
N ALA A 175 -9.79 -18.16 -13.54
CA ALA A 175 -9.26 -19.52 -13.38
C ALA A 175 -8.54 -19.73 -12.03
N VAL A 176 -7.95 -18.70 -11.44
CA VAL A 176 -7.30 -18.76 -10.12
C VAL A 176 -8.32 -18.72 -8.97
N VAL A 177 -9.32 -17.82 -9.03
CA VAL A 177 -10.26 -17.63 -7.92
C VAL A 177 -11.35 -18.71 -7.84
N LYS A 178 -11.67 -19.38 -8.96
CA LYS A 178 -12.85 -20.24 -9.17
C LYS A 178 -13.31 -21.09 -7.98
N ASP A 179 -12.41 -21.84 -7.37
CA ASP A 179 -12.73 -22.72 -6.23
C ASP A 179 -12.17 -22.21 -4.89
N ARG A 180 -11.46 -21.06 -4.91
CA ARG A 180 -10.61 -20.57 -3.81
C ARG A 180 -11.14 -19.31 -3.12
N ALA A 181 -11.72 -18.36 -3.85
CA ALA A 181 -12.11 -17.05 -3.33
C ALA A 181 -13.16 -16.35 -4.21
N MET A 182 -13.75 -15.28 -3.67
CA MET A 182 -14.56 -14.35 -4.46
C MET A 182 -13.68 -13.27 -5.11
N VAL A 183 -14.22 -12.62 -6.14
CA VAL A 183 -13.54 -11.56 -6.89
C VAL A 183 -14.45 -10.35 -7.04
N ASN A 184 -13.95 -9.15 -6.75
CA ASN A 184 -14.66 -7.90 -7.00
C ASN A 184 -14.12 -7.23 -8.25
N LEU A 185 -15.02 -6.83 -9.15
CA LEU A 185 -14.68 -6.27 -10.46
C LEU A 185 -14.86 -4.74 -10.43
N ASP A 186 -13.80 -3.99 -10.12
CA ASP A 186 -13.82 -2.53 -10.24
C ASP A 186 -13.50 -2.09 -11.67
N LYS A 187 -13.98 -0.89 -12.05
CA LYS A 187 -13.86 -0.26 -13.38
C LYS A 187 -14.50 -1.07 -14.54
N GLY A 188 -14.97 -2.28 -14.26
CA GLY A 188 -15.66 -3.21 -15.14
C GLY A 188 -17.05 -2.77 -15.62
N TRP A 189 -17.75 -1.91 -14.87
CA TRP A 189 -19.16 -1.55 -15.15
C TRP A 189 -19.50 -1.14 -16.61
N PRO A 190 -18.65 -0.39 -17.35
CA PRO A 190 -18.87 -0.08 -18.78
C PRO A 190 -18.82 -1.32 -19.70
N PHE A 191 -18.24 -2.43 -19.22
CA PHE A 191 -18.05 -3.70 -19.91
C PHE A 191 -18.85 -4.85 -19.27
N ARG A 192 -19.63 -4.62 -18.20
CA ARG A 192 -20.35 -5.63 -17.40
C ARG A 192 -21.11 -6.73 -18.14
N GLY A 193 -21.63 -6.44 -19.34
CA GLY A 193 -22.26 -7.47 -20.18
C GLY A 193 -21.27 -8.52 -20.69
N GLN A 194 -20.07 -8.06 -21.08
CA GLN A 194 -18.96 -8.92 -21.48
C GLN A 194 -18.35 -9.65 -20.28
N GLU A 195 -18.28 -9.01 -19.11
CA GLU A 195 -17.86 -9.66 -17.87
C GLU A 195 -18.83 -10.78 -17.50
N TYR A 196 -20.14 -10.51 -17.49
CA TYR A 196 -21.18 -11.52 -17.27
C TYR A 196 -21.05 -12.70 -18.26
N ASP A 197 -20.94 -12.41 -19.56
CA ASP A 197 -20.87 -13.47 -20.58
C ASP A 197 -19.62 -14.36 -20.36
N LEU A 198 -18.47 -13.75 -20.00
CA LEU A 198 -17.25 -14.48 -19.63
C LEU A 198 -17.43 -15.30 -18.35
N LEU A 199 -18.02 -14.72 -17.29
CA LEU A 199 -18.25 -15.39 -16.00
C LEU A 199 -19.16 -16.62 -16.12
N VAL A 200 -20.15 -16.56 -17.02
CA VAL A 200 -21.00 -17.71 -17.36
C VAL A 200 -20.21 -18.77 -18.14
N GLU A 201 -19.39 -18.37 -19.11
CA GLU A 201 -18.54 -19.28 -19.89
C GLU A 201 -17.49 -20.00 -19.01
N THR A 202 -16.83 -19.28 -18.11
CA THR A 202 -15.85 -19.83 -17.15
C THR A 202 -16.51 -20.57 -15.99
N GLY A 203 -17.83 -20.42 -15.78
CA GLY A 203 -18.55 -21.00 -14.64
C GLY A 203 -18.06 -20.45 -13.30
N THR A 204 -17.93 -19.13 -13.21
CA THR A 204 -17.46 -18.37 -12.04
C THR A 204 -18.38 -17.20 -11.67
N LEU A 205 -19.63 -17.19 -12.14
CA LEU A 205 -20.60 -16.11 -11.83
C LEU A 205 -20.80 -15.94 -10.31
N ARG A 206 -21.07 -17.03 -9.58
CA ARG A 206 -21.07 -17.07 -8.10
C ARG A 206 -19.83 -16.53 -7.38
N ASN A 207 -18.67 -16.45 -8.05
CA ASN A 207 -17.46 -15.88 -7.46
C ASN A 207 -17.43 -14.35 -7.56
N ALA A 208 -18.12 -13.77 -8.54
CA ALA A 208 -17.89 -12.40 -8.97
C ALA A 208 -18.91 -11.43 -8.39
N ILE A 209 -18.39 -10.34 -7.82
CA ILE A 209 -19.15 -9.21 -7.30
C ILE A 209 -18.97 -8.04 -8.27
N PHE A 210 -20.03 -7.71 -9.00
CA PHE A 210 -20.07 -6.50 -9.82
C PHE A 210 -20.14 -5.26 -8.93
N LYS A 211 -19.47 -4.17 -9.31
CA LYS A 211 -19.38 -2.93 -8.53
C LYS A 211 -19.61 -1.70 -9.39
N SER A 212 -20.42 -0.77 -8.90
CA SER A 212 -20.57 0.58 -9.49
C SER A 212 -21.31 1.56 -8.59
N SER A 213 -21.21 2.85 -8.90
CA SER A 213 -22.11 3.92 -8.42
C SER A 213 -23.18 4.30 -9.45
N ALA A 214 -23.54 3.39 -10.36
CA ALA A 214 -24.45 3.65 -11.48
C ALA A 214 -25.89 3.92 -11.01
N PRO A 215 -26.73 4.64 -11.78
CA PRO A 215 -28.10 4.91 -11.40
C PRO A 215 -28.90 3.62 -11.11
N VAL A 216 -29.70 3.62 -10.04
CA VAL A 216 -30.47 2.45 -9.55
C VAL A 216 -31.16 1.70 -10.68
N ALA A 217 -31.93 2.39 -11.54
CA ALA A 217 -32.64 1.75 -12.66
C ALA A 217 -31.73 1.10 -13.73
N GLU A 218 -30.48 1.55 -13.88
CA GLU A 218 -29.49 0.90 -14.75
C GLU A 218 -28.95 -0.39 -14.13
N VAL A 219 -28.80 -0.40 -12.80
CA VAL A 219 -28.37 -1.56 -12.02
C VAL A 219 -29.49 -2.61 -11.96
N GLU A 220 -30.71 -2.22 -11.59
CA GLU A 220 -31.89 -3.10 -11.57
C GLU A 220 -32.11 -3.79 -12.92
N ALA A 221 -31.97 -3.06 -14.04
CA ALA A 221 -32.06 -3.62 -15.38
C ALA A 221 -30.93 -4.64 -15.71
N PHE A 222 -29.80 -4.58 -15.01
CA PHE A 222 -28.71 -5.55 -15.13
C PHE A 222 -28.92 -6.76 -14.19
N LEU A 223 -29.33 -6.54 -12.94
CA LEU A 223 -29.64 -7.62 -11.98
C LEU A 223 -30.80 -8.50 -12.47
N ALA A 224 -31.81 -7.92 -13.12
CA ALA A 224 -32.90 -8.65 -13.75
C ALA A 224 -32.49 -9.59 -14.92
N ARG A 225 -31.21 -9.59 -15.33
CA ARG A 225 -30.67 -10.53 -16.34
C ARG A 225 -30.53 -11.95 -15.79
N ASP A 226 -30.08 -12.09 -14.55
CA ASP A 226 -29.78 -13.37 -13.90
C ASP A 226 -29.73 -13.20 -12.38
N ALA A 227 -30.44 -14.06 -11.64
CA ALA A 227 -30.54 -14.00 -10.19
C ALA A 227 -29.27 -14.46 -9.45
N GLU A 228 -28.29 -15.05 -10.14
CA GLU A 228 -26.96 -15.37 -9.57
C GLU A 228 -26.02 -14.14 -9.54
N ILE A 229 -26.38 -13.02 -10.18
CA ILE A 229 -25.55 -11.80 -10.18
C ILE A 229 -25.46 -11.20 -8.78
N LEU A 230 -24.24 -11.20 -8.21
CA LEU A 230 -23.91 -10.49 -6.98
C LEU A 230 -23.45 -9.05 -7.29
N TYR A 231 -23.90 -8.10 -6.48
CA TYR A 231 -23.60 -6.68 -6.70
C TYR A 231 -23.35 -5.89 -5.41
N THR A 232 -22.35 -5.00 -5.48
CA THR A 232 -22.05 -3.98 -4.48
C THR A 232 -22.36 -2.59 -5.04
N HIS A 233 -23.21 -1.82 -4.36
CA HIS A 233 -23.47 -0.43 -4.74
C HIS A 233 -22.49 0.52 -4.04
N VAL A 234 -21.74 1.31 -4.82
CA VAL A 234 -20.81 2.33 -4.29
C VAL A 234 -21.57 3.61 -4.01
N VAL A 235 -21.53 4.08 -2.77
CA VAL A 235 -22.27 5.25 -2.29
C VAL A 235 -21.32 6.27 -1.66
N GLY A 236 -21.40 7.50 -2.15
CA GLY A 236 -20.84 8.69 -1.50
C GLY A 236 -21.82 9.86 -1.53
N ASP A 237 -21.32 11.05 -1.22
CA ASP A 237 -22.13 12.27 -1.04
C ASP A 237 -23.09 12.58 -2.21
N GLY A 238 -22.68 12.26 -3.44
CA GLY A 238 -23.47 12.51 -4.64
C GLY A 238 -24.66 11.58 -4.85
N ASN A 239 -24.68 10.40 -4.21
CA ASN A 239 -25.71 9.38 -4.43
C ASN A 239 -26.23 8.70 -3.15
N ALA A 240 -26.02 9.27 -1.96
CA ALA A 240 -26.53 8.71 -0.69
C ALA A 240 -28.04 8.38 -0.68
N ALA A 241 -28.85 9.09 -1.47
CA ALA A 241 -30.28 8.83 -1.65
C ALA A 241 -30.61 7.55 -2.46
N SER A 242 -29.61 6.81 -2.94
CA SER A 242 -29.76 5.48 -3.55
C SER A 242 -29.97 4.36 -2.53
N ILE A 243 -29.54 4.56 -1.28
CA ILE A 243 -29.71 3.59 -0.19
C ILE A 243 -31.21 3.41 0.05
N GLY A 244 -31.70 2.17 -0.07
CA GLY A 244 -33.12 1.84 0.05
C GLY A 244 -33.99 2.26 -1.14
N ALA A 245 -33.40 2.70 -2.26
CA ALA A 245 -34.13 3.04 -3.48
C ALA A 245 -34.30 1.86 -4.47
N PHE A 246 -33.59 0.75 -4.23
CA PHE A 246 -33.70 -0.50 -4.99
C PHE A 246 -35.01 -1.23 -4.66
N SER A 247 -35.68 -1.76 -5.69
CA SER A 247 -36.90 -2.55 -5.55
C SER A 247 -36.64 -4.02 -5.19
N ASP A 248 -37.59 -4.64 -4.49
CA ASP A 248 -37.54 -6.07 -4.15
C ASP A 248 -37.61 -6.96 -5.41
N ASP A 249 -38.37 -6.53 -6.42
CA ASP A 249 -38.66 -7.34 -7.61
C ASP A 249 -37.49 -7.43 -8.61
N ALA A 250 -36.56 -6.46 -8.59
CA ALA A 250 -35.43 -6.39 -9.53
C ALA A 250 -34.11 -6.95 -8.97
N GLY A 251 -34.08 -7.33 -7.69
CA GLY A 251 -32.86 -7.66 -6.96
C GLY A 251 -32.24 -6.44 -6.29
N ARG A 252 -31.69 -6.65 -5.09
CA ARG A 252 -31.02 -5.63 -4.27
C ARG A 252 -29.49 -5.85 -4.26
N PRO A 253 -28.68 -4.83 -3.97
CA PRO A 253 -27.26 -5.01 -3.68
C PRO A 253 -27.07 -5.89 -2.43
N GLN A 254 -26.14 -6.85 -2.46
CA GLN A 254 -25.77 -7.65 -1.28
C GLN A 254 -24.82 -6.88 -0.35
N ALA A 255 -24.18 -5.83 -0.87
CA ALA A 255 -23.37 -4.90 -0.08
C ALA A 255 -23.50 -3.46 -0.57
N TYR A 256 -23.28 -2.51 0.34
CA TYR A 256 -23.08 -1.10 0.02
C TYR A 256 -21.68 -0.67 0.45
N GLU A 257 -20.90 -0.18 -0.51
CA GLU A 257 -19.58 0.41 -0.27
C GLU A 257 -19.74 1.88 0.06
N LEU A 258 -19.46 2.24 1.31
CA LEU A 258 -19.68 3.58 1.84
C LEU A 258 -18.37 4.36 1.78
N VAL A 259 -18.33 5.36 0.89
CA VAL A 259 -17.23 6.32 0.75
C VAL A 259 -17.65 7.63 1.42
N PHE A 260 -16.85 8.13 2.37
CA PHE A 260 -17.19 9.30 3.16
C PHE A 260 -15.93 10.07 3.59
N ASP A 261 -16.00 11.40 3.60
CA ASP A 261 -14.90 12.28 4.04
C ASP A 261 -15.20 12.95 5.39
N ARG A 262 -16.46 12.96 5.83
CA ARG A 262 -16.91 13.56 7.10
C ARG A 262 -17.83 12.62 7.87
N LEU A 263 -17.69 12.62 9.19
CA LEU A 263 -18.56 11.87 10.11
C LEU A 263 -20.02 12.39 10.15
N THR A 264 -20.32 13.45 9.41
CA THR A 264 -21.66 14.01 9.20
C THR A 264 -22.36 13.52 7.93
N ASP A 265 -21.67 12.72 7.10
CA ASP A 265 -22.20 12.32 5.79
C ASP A 265 -23.39 11.36 5.93
N PRO A 266 -24.44 11.53 5.11
CA PRO A 266 -25.72 10.83 5.29
C PRO A 266 -25.62 9.31 5.17
N GLN A 267 -24.70 8.81 4.34
CA GLN A 267 -24.50 7.39 4.06
C GLN A 267 -23.98 6.60 5.28
N ILE A 268 -23.25 7.25 6.19
CA ILE A 268 -22.68 6.61 7.41
C ILE A 268 -23.41 6.95 8.70
N GLN A 269 -24.57 7.63 8.63
CA GLN A 269 -25.34 7.94 9.85
C GLN A 269 -25.93 6.65 10.45
N PRO A 270 -26.04 6.53 11.80
CA PRO A 270 -26.42 5.28 12.45
C PRO A 270 -27.72 4.65 11.97
N ALA A 271 -28.74 5.47 11.66
CA ALA A 271 -30.01 4.98 11.12
C ALA A 271 -29.88 4.42 9.68
N THR A 272 -29.04 5.05 8.85
CA THR A 272 -28.74 4.60 7.49
C THR A 272 -27.97 3.27 7.51
N VAL A 273 -26.93 3.19 8.34
CA VAL A 273 -26.11 1.98 8.53
C VAL A 273 -26.95 0.84 9.10
N ALA A 274 -27.80 1.11 10.09
CA ALA A 274 -28.71 0.11 10.64
C ALA A 274 -29.68 -0.42 9.57
N GLY A 275 -30.25 0.46 8.73
CA GLY A 275 -31.13 0.06 7.63
C GLY A 275 -30.44 -0.78 6.56
N ILE A 276 -29.19 -0.46 6.19
CA ILE A 276 -28.39 -1.31 5.29
C ILE A 276 -28.21 -2.71 5.89
N ARG A 277 -27.91 -2.80 7.18
CA ARG A 277 -27.69 -4.08 7.87
C ARG A 277 -28.95 -4.93 8.08
N GLU A 278 -30.13 -4.47 7.66
CA GLU A 278 -31.35 -5.30 7.66
C GLU A 278 -31.37 -6.30 6.49
N ASP A 279 -30.69 -6.00 5.36
CA ASP A 279 -30.73 -6.81 4.14
C ASP A 279 -29.40 -6.90 3.36
N ALA A 280 -28.38 -6.13 3.73
CA ALA A 280 -27.11 -6.05 3.00
C ALA A 280 -25.90 -5.81 3.93
N ARG A 281 -24.71 -6.06 3.39
CA ARG A 281 -23.43 -5.81 4.06
C ARG A 281 -22.99 -4.36 3.96
N VAL A 282 -22.24 -3.90 4.96
CA VAL A 282 -21.57 -2.59 4.95
C VAL A 282 -20.10 -2.80 4.60
N TRP A 283 -19.68 -2.26 3.47
CA TRP A 283 -18.30 -2.28 2.98
C TRP A 283 -17.67 -0.91 3.21
N ILE A 284 -16.48 -0.88 3.83
CA ILE A 284 -15.68 0.34 4.01
C ILE A 284 -14.26 0.10 3.52
N ASN A 285 -13.70 1.08 2.81
CA ASN A 285 -12.33 1.04 2.31
C ASN A 285 -11.40 1.80 3.27
N THR A 286 -10.28 1.21 3.67
CA THR A 286 -9.36 1.79 4.67
C THR A 286 -7.99 2.17 4.10
N MET A 287 -7.80 2.14 2.78
CA MET A 287 -6.47 2.40 2.19
C MET A 287 -5.95 3.83 2.37
N TRP A 288 -6.80 4.87 2.33
CA TRP A 288 -6.38 6.28 2.49
C TRP A 288 -7.52 7.23 2.92
N TYR A 289 -7.16 8.42 3.41
CA TYR A 289 -8.05 9.39 4.06
C TYR A 289 -9.33 9.77 3.31
N GLY A 290 -9.29 9.81 1.98
CA GLY A 290 -10.44 10.17 1.13
C GLY A 290 -11.55 9.12 1.03
N LEU A 291 -11.48 8.02 1.79
CA LEU A 291 -12.43 6.90 1.71
C LEU A 291 -13.27 6.70 2.96
N ALA A 292 -12.70 6.93 4.16
CA ALA A 292 -13.35 6.65 5.44
C ALA A 292 -13.05 7.72 6.52
N ALA A 293 -13.15 9.01 6.16
CA ALA A 293 -13.01 10.16 7.06
C ALA A 293 -11.82 10.12 8.04
N GLY A 294 -10.67 9.60 7.59
CA GLY A 294 -9.44 9.49 8.39
C GLY A 294 -9.09 8.08 8.88
N TYR A 295 -10.04 7.14 8.91
CA TYR A 295 -9.80 5.77 9.37
C TYR A 295 -9.05 4.96 8.32
N THR A 296 -7.72 4.88 8.45
CA THR A 296 -6.87 4.19 7.48
C THR A 296 -6.15 2.97 8.05
N ASP A 297 -5.66 2.10 7.17
CA ASP A 297 -4.77 1.00 7.51
C ASP A 297 -3.57 1.55 8.32
N GLU A 298 -2.89 2.58 7.81
CA GLU A 298 -1.73 3.19 8.46
C GLU A 298 -2.06 3.80 9.84
N ARG A 299 -3.24 4.41 10.05
CA ARG A 299 -3.70 4.80 11.40
C ARG A 299 -3.91 3.59 12.30
N SER A 300 -4.51 2.54 11.77
CA SER A 300 -4.80 1.30 12.51
C SER A 300 -3.53 0.56 12.95
N LEU A 301 -2.42 0.67 12.20
CA LEU A 301 -1.11 0.13 12.58
C LEU A 301 -0.49 0.83 13.80
N VAL A 302 -0.89 2.07 14.08
CA VAL A 302 -0.47 2.85 15.26
C VAL A 302 -1.40 2.55 16.44
N ASP A 303 -2.70 2.76 16.25
CA ASP A 303 -3.75 2.41 17.22
C ASP A 303 -5.04 2.02 16.47
N PRO A 304 -5.54 0.78 16.59
CA PRO A 304 -6.80 0.37 16.01
C PRO A 304 -8.00 1.23 16.41
N ALA A 305 -7.98 1.87 17.59
CA ALA A 305 -9.01 2.79 18.04
C ALA A 305 -9.08 4.08 17.20
N GLU A 306 -8.00 4.43 16.50
CA GLU A 306 -7.94 5.53 15.52
C GLU A 306 -8.27 5.07 14.08
N GLY A 307 -8.60 3.80 13.86
CA GLY A 307 -8.74 3.21 12.52
C GLY A 307 -9.79 2.09 12.41
N TRP A 308 -9.37 0.83 12.31
CA TRP A 308 -10.26 -0.31 12.05
C TRP A 308 -11.34 -0.55 13.13
N GLU A 309 -11.08 -0.21 14.39
CA GLU A 309 -12.06 -0.42 15.47
C GLU A 309 -13.34 0.42 15.28
N PRO A 310 -13.30 1.76 15.14
CA PRO A 310 -14.51 2.53 14.84
C PRO A 310 -15.13 2.19 13.48
N VAL A 311 -14.35 1.74 12.49
CA VAL A 311 -14.89 1.25 11.20
C VAL A 311 -15.83 0.05 11.42
N VAL A 312 -15.43 -0.92 12.24
CA VAL A 312 -16.29 -2.08 12.59
C VAL A 312 -17.39 -1.69 13.58
N GLU A 313 -17.05 -1.06 14.70
CA GLU A 313 -17.95 -0.94 15.85
C GLU A 313 -18.94 0.22 15.75
N ARG A 314 -18.50 1.35 15.19
CA ARG A 314 -19.34 2.56 15.04
C ARG A 314 -19.97 2.65 13.66
N HIS A 315 -19.22 2.33 12.62
CA HIS A 315 -19.69 2.41 11.22
C HIS A 315 -20.24 1.08 10.69
N GLY A 316 -20.18 0.01 11.50
CA GLY A 316 -20.91 -1.23 11.24
C GLY A 316 -20.35 -2.07 10.10
N ALA A 317 -19.09 -1.85 9.70
CA ALA A 317 -18.47 -2.57 8.60
C ALA A 317 -18.47 -4.09 8.84
N SER A 318 -19.06 -4.82 7.90
CA SER A 318 -18.98 -6.28 7.78
C SER A 318 -18.09 -6.71 6.60
N MET A 319 -17.54 -5.74 5.84
CA MET A 319 -16.50 -5.96 4.84
C MET A 319 -15.51 -4.79 4.89
N ILE A 320 -14.20 -5.07 4.84
CA ILE A 320 -13.14 -4.06 4.80
C ILE A 320 -12.21 -4.32 3.61
N GLN A 321 -12.06 -3.32 2.75
CA GLN A 321 -11.04 -3.32 1.70
C GLN A 321 -9.79 -2.60 2.19
N THR A 322 -8.63 -3.27 2.08
CA THR A 322 -7.37 -2.84 2.70
C THR A 322 -6.19 -3.02 1.74
N ASP A 323 -5.15 -2.20 1.97
CA ASP A 323 -3.82 -2.35 1.40
C ASP A 323 -2.83 -3.03 2.37
N ASP A 324 -3.21 -3.26 3.64
CA ASP A 324 -2.39 -3.92 4.68
C ASP A 324 -3.07 -5.19 5.22
N GLN A 325 -3.29 -6.12 4.29
CA GLN A 325 -4.07 -7.35 4.50
C GLN A 325 -3.61 -8.19 5.70
N ASP A 326 -2.30 -8.40 5.86
CA ASP A 326 -1.76 -9.28 6.90
C ASP A 326 -2.14 -8.74 8.29
N ALA A 327 -1.91 -7.44 8.52
CA ALA A 327 -2.21 -6.77 9.77
C ALA A 327 -3.72 -6.73 10.07
N LEU A 328 -4.57 -6.52 9.06
CA LEU A 328 -6.03 -6.58 9.24
C LEU A 328 -6.50 -8.00 9.63
N VAL A 329 -5.96 -9.04 8.99
CA VAL A 329 -6.29 -10.44 9.29
C VAL A 329 -5.86 -10.81 10.72
N GLU A 330 -4.67 -10.39 11.13
CA GLU A 330 -4.18 -10.57 12.50
C GLU A 330 -5.01 -9.83 13.54
N TRP A 331 -5.36 -8.56 13.29
CA TRP A 331 -6.22 -7.77 14.17
C TRP A 331 -7.61 -8.40 14.33
N LEU A 332 -8.24 -8.85 13.24
CA LEU A 332 -9.52 -9.57 13.28
C LEU A 332 -9.42 -10.92 14.01
N ALA A 333 -8.26 -11.59 14.00
CA ALA A 333 -8.04 -12.81 14.78
C ALA A 333 -7.90 -12.51 16.28
N ALA A 334 -7.11 -11.51 16.65
CA ALA A 334 -6.94 -11.07 18.03
C ALA A 334 -8.25 -10.54 18.65
N ARG A 335 -8.99 -9.70 17.91
CA ARG A 335 -10.30 -9.19 18.33
C ARG A 335 -11.31 -10.31 18.61
N ARG A 336 -11.34 -11.37 17.79
CA ARG A 336 -12.22 -12.54 18.01
C ARG A 336 -11.85 -13.35 19.26
N THR A 337 -10.59 -13.36 19.67
CA THR A 337 -10.12 -14.11 20.85
C THR A 337 -10.02 -13.27 22.13
N GLY A 338 -10.31 -11.96 22.04
CA GLY A 338 -10.14 -11.02 23.15
C GLY A 338 -8.67 -10.78 23.51
N GLN A 339 -7.77 -10.91 22.53
CA GLN A 339 -6.36 -10.55 22.67
C GLN A 339 -6.17 -9.09 22.26
N ASP A 340 -5.26 -8.39 22.95
CA ASP A 340 -4.79 -7.07 22.52
C ASP A 340 -4.13 -7.18 21.13
N TRP A 341 -4.07 -6.09 20.35
CA TRP A 341 -3.31 -6.05 19.10
C TRP A 341 -2.79 -4.64 18.82
N PRO A 342 -1.55 -4.48 18.27
CA PRO A 342 -0.58 -5.54 18.01
C PRO A 342 0.11 -5.98 19.32
N VAL A 343 0.08 -7.28 19.63
CA VAL A 343 0.96 -7.81 20.68
C VAL A 343 2.36 -7.93 20.10
N LEU A 344 3.13 -6.84 20.14
CA LEU A 344 4.58 -6.94 19.91
C LEU A 344 5.14 -7.98 20.91
N PRO A 345 5.80 -9.05 20.43
CA PRO A 345 6.41 -10.04 21.31
C PRO A 345 7.34 -9.38 22.33
N ARG A 346 7.55 -10.02 23.50
CA ARG A 346 8.39 -9.44 24.58
C ARG A 346 9.85 -9.19 24.19
N ASP A 347 10.26 -9.76 23.07
CA ASP A 347 11.57 -9.70 22.45
C ASP A 347 11.56 -9.05 21.06
N VAL A 348 10.48 -8.34 20.73
CA VAL A 348 10.41 -7.32 19.67
C VAL A 348 10.35 -5.94 20.31
N LEU A 349 11.09 -4.98 19.74
CA LEU A 349 11.03 -3.57 20.11
C LEU A 349 10.75 -2.75 18.86
N ARG A 350 9.63 -2.01 18.83
CA ARG A 350 9.33 -1.03 17.77
C ARG A 350 9.63 0.37 18.27
N VAL A 351 10.20 1.20 17.40
CA VAL A 351 10.56 2.60 17.65
C VAL A 351 10.03 3.42 16.49
N GLN A 352 9.00 4.24 16.74
CA GLN A 352 8.46 5.16 15.75
C GLN A 352 9.52 6.23 15.39
N ALA A 353 9.59 6.64 14.13
CA ALA A 353 10.63 7.56 13.68
C ALA A 353 10.47 8.96 14.28
N GLU A 354 9.24 9.39 14.55
CA GLU A 354 8.89 10.64 15.24
C GLU A 354 9.16 10.59 16.75
N ASP A 355 9.48 9.43 17.34
CA ASP A 355 9.81 9.25 18.76
C ASP A 355 11.30 9.40 19.08
N TYR A 356 11.97 10.28 18.34
CA TYR A 356 13.36 10.67 18.62
C TYR A 356 13.49 11.52 19.90
N SER A 357 14.71 11.61 20.42
CA SER A 357 15.03 12.34 21.66
C SER A 357 14.75 13.84 21.52
N ILE A 358 14.03 14.36 22.52
CA ILE A 358 13.71 15.78 22.69
C ILE A 358 14.82 16.59 23.40
N ASP A 359 16.02 16.03 23.59
CA ASP A 359 17.15 16.70 24.26
C ASP A 359 17.74 17.87 23.44
N GLY A 360 17.19 18.13 22.25
CA GLY A 360 17.44 19.31 21.42
C GLY A 360 18.50 19.11 20.33
N VAL A 361 18.65 20.15 19.51
CA VAL A 361 19.54 20.16 18.35
C VAL A 361 21.00 19.90 18.76
N GLY A 362 21.63 18.93 18.10
CA GLY A 362 22.99 18.47 18.36
C GLY A 362 23.11 17.47 19.50
N VAL A 363 22.02 17.15 20.22
CA VAL A 363 21.98 16.16 21.30
C VAL A 363 21.02 15.02 20.97
N GLY A 364 19.73 15.31 20.78
CA GLY A 364 18.70 14.33 20.44
C GLY A 364 18.51 14.13 18.93
N TYR A 365 18.75 15.17 18.13
CA TYR A 365 18.68 15.14 16.67
C TYR A 365 19.56 16.22 16.05
N ALA A 366 19.81 16.15 14.74
CA ALA A 366 20.21 17.29 13.93
C ALA A 366 19.53 17.26 12.57
N ASP A 367 18.84 18.34 12.25
CA ASP A 367 18.24 18.63 10.96
C ASP A 367 19.11 19.67 10.21
N GLN A 368 19.03 19.75 8.88
CA GLN A 368 19.73 20.81 8.12
C GLN A 368 19.07 22.18 8.25
N ASP A 369 17.82 22.25 8.68
CA ASP A 369 17.18 23.49 9.07
C ASP A 369 16.45 23.40 10.41
N VAL A 370 15.48 24.29 10.63
CA VAL A 370 14.88 24.57 11.94
C VAL A 370 13.35 24.61 11.88
N GLU A 371 12.78 24.26 10.73
CA GLU A 371 11.35 24.35 10.44
C GLU A 371 10.85 22.97 10.05
N ASN A 372 10.12 22.32 10.95
CA ASN A 372 9.35 21.12 10.65
C ASN A 372 8.20 21.50 9.69
N ARG A 373 8.44 21.29 8.39
CA ARG A 373 7.52 21.52 7.26
C ARG A 373 6.41 20.49 7.17
N GLY A 374 6.65 19.30 7.70
CA GLY A 374 5.64 18.24 7.75
C GLY A 374 4.50 18.60 8.72
N GLY A 375 4.84 19.18 9.87
CA GLY A 375 3.91 19.78 10.81
C GLY A 375 2.89 18.82 11.45
N ALA A 376 3.10 17.51 11.37
CA ALA A 376 2.12 16.52 11.84
C ALA A 376 2.29 16.11 13.32
N ALA A 377 3.52 16.17 13.82
CA ALA A 377 3.88 16.03 15.22
C ALA A 377 5.21 16.75 15.47
N ARG A 378 5.64 16.87 16.74
CA ARG A 378 6.94 17.48 17.13
C ARG A 378 7.11 18.91 16.59
N GLU A 379 6.09 19.76 16.75
CA GLU A 379 6.04 21.14 16.23
C GLU A 379 7.09 22.09 16.82
N TYR A 380 7.73 21.73 17.94
CA TYR A 380 8.75 22.56 18.62
C TYR A 380 10.18 22.15 18.26
N GLU A 381 10.32 21.07 17.50
CA GLU A 381 11.56 20.49 17.05
C GLU A 381 11.79 20.76 15.56
N GLY A 382 13.05 20.72 15.12
CA GLY A 382 13.43 21.05 13.74
C GLY A 382 13.25 19.92 12.72
N VAL A 383 13.01 18.68 13.16
CA VAL A 383 12.92 17.50 12.27
C VAL A 383 11.61 17.54 11.49
N ASP A 384 11.67 17.38 10.18
CA ASP A 384 10.52 17.26 9.29
C ASP A 384 9.69 15.98 9.60
N VAL A 385 8.50 16.14 10.21
CA VAL A 385 7.56 15.03 10.54
C VAL A 385 6.21 15.21 9.85
N CYS A 386 5.87 14.31 8.94
CA CYS A 386 4.69 14.38 8.08
C CYS A 386 3.60 13.37 8.49
N ASP A 387 2.34 13.72 8.21
CA ASP A 387 1.24 12.75 8.12
C ASP A 387 1.11 12.35 6.65
N ASN A 388 1.21 11.06 6.38
CA ASN A 388 1.20 10.53 5.03
C ASN A 388 0.02 9.60 4.74
N GLY A 389 -1.17 10.00 5.18
CA GLY A 389 -2.41 9.20 5.02
C GLY A 389 -2.66 8.28 6.22
N GLY A 390 -2.11 8.64 7.38
CA GLY A 390 -2.23 7.88 8.63
C GLY A 390 -0.90 7.55 9.27
N ALA A 391 0.12 7.26 8.44
CA ALA A 391 1.49 7.06 8.90
C ALA A 391 2.07 8.42 9.31
N ILE A 392 2.45 8.56 10.58
CA ILE A 392 3.28 9.66 11.06
C ILE A 392 4.72 9.26 10.82
N VAL A 393 5.46 10.05 10.04
CA VAL A 393 6.76 9.63 9.51
C VAL A 393 7.76 10.77 9.53
N VAL A 394 9.04 10.44 9.74
CA VAL A 394 10.12 11.38 9.43
C VAL A 394 10.25 11.45 7.91
N CYS A 395 10.15 12.66 7.37
CA CYS A 395 10.00 12.95 5.95
C CYS A 395 10.97 14.05 5.52
N TRP A 396 10.99 14.41 4.21
CA TRP A 396 11.81 15.50 3.64
C TRP A 396 13.34 15.41 3.92
N ILE A 397 13.77 14.22 4.37
CA ILE A 397 15.08 13.86 4.87
C ILE A 397 16.21 14.26 3.92
N ARG A 398 17.28 14.86 4.46
CA ARG A 398 18.48 15.28 3.73
C ARG A 398 19.75 14.62 4.25
N GLY A 399 20.78 14.68 3.40
CA GLY A 399 22.08 14.10 3.70
C GLY A 399 22.74 14.70 4.94
N GLY A 400 23.15 13.84 5.88
CA GLY A 400 23.92 14.25 7.05
C GLY A 400 23.10 14.51 8.31
N GLU A 401 21.77 14.54 8.19
CA GLU A 401 20.81 14.60 9.29
C GLU A 401 20.83 13.31 10.11
N TRP A 402 20.34 13.40 11.34
CA TRP A 402 20.22 12.25 12.23
C TRP A 402 19.23 12.46 13.36
N THR A 403 18.68 11.35 13.84
CA THR A 403 17.77 11.28 15.00
C THR A 403 18.27 10.20 15.97
N ARG A 404 18.24 10.48 17.27
CA ARG A 404 18.63 9.53 18.33
C ARG A 404 17.41 9.00 19.06
N TYR A 405 17.46 7.72 19.41
CA TYR A 405 16.41 6.99 20.12
C TYR A 405 17.02 6.25 21.32
N SER A 406 16.15 5.86 22.25
CA SER A 406 16.53 5.06 23.42
C SER A 406 15.56 3.89 23.59
N VAL A 407 16.09 2.69 23.85
CA VAL A 407 15.28 1.46 23.99
C VAL A 407 15.69 0.65 25.23
N ASP A 408 14.71 0.12 25.97
CA ASP A 408 14.95 -0.80 27.09
C ASP A 408 14.92 -2.27 26.61
N VAL A 409 16.11 -2.85 26.44
CA VAL A 409 16.27 -4.25 26.04
C VAL A 409 16.08 -5.15 27.26
N ARG A 410 14.92 -5.80 27.32
CA ARG A 410 14.53 -6.69 28.44
C ARG A 410 15.23 -8.05 28.40
N VAL A 411 15.49 -8.58 27.20
CA VAL A 411 16.06 -9.91 26.98
C VAL A 411 17.35 -9.78 26.16
N PRO A 412 18.53 -10.08 26.70
CA PRO A 412 19.77 -9.97 25.93
C PRO A 412 19.80 -11.00 24.78
N GLY A 413 20.41 -10.63 23.66
CA GLY A 413 20.44 -11.49 22.49
C GLY A 413 20.96 -10.81 21.23
N ARG A 414 20.81 -11.54 20.13
CA ARG A 414 20.95 -11.04 18.77
C ARG A 414 19.62 -10.49 18.30
N TYR A 415 19.64 -9.29 17.75
CA TYR A 415 18.47 -8.58 17.26
C TYR A 415 18.66 -8.28 15.76
N ALA A 416 17.76 -8.78 14.92
CA ALA A 416 17.61 -8.29 13.55
C ALA A 416 16.92 -6.94 13.60
N VAL A 417 17.49 -5.96 12.89
CA VAL A 417 16.97 -4.61 12.78
C VAL A 417 16.40 -4.43 11.40
N THR A 418 15.12 -4.03 11.33
CA THR A 418 14.43 -3.65 10.10
C THR A 418 13.99 -2.19 10.19
N ALA A 419 13.74 -1.58 9.03
CA ALA A 419 13.16 -0.25 8.93
C ALA A 419 11.96 -0.30 7.96
N ARG A 420 10.82 0.27 8.38
CA ARG A 420 9.67 0.53 7.50
C ARG A 420 9.86 1.91 6.87
N VAL A 421 9.87 1.93 5.54
CA VAL A 421 10.28 3.07 4.72
C VAL A 421 9.38 3.21 3.50
N SER A 422 9.40 4.37 2.84
CA SER A 422 8.77 4.55 1.53
C SER A 422 9.55 5.48 0.59
N SER A 423 9.58 5.15 -0.71
CA SER A 423 10.17 5.99 -1.76
C SER A 423 9.82 5.51 -3.18
N PRO A 424 9.41 6.40 -4.10
CA PRO A 424 9.28 6.07 -5.52
C PRO A 424 10.61 6.08 -6.29
N TYR A 425 11.77 6.26 -5.62
CA TYR A 425 13.06 6.52 -6.26
C TYR A 425 14.09 5.39 -6.12
N ARG A 426 15.01 5.31 -7.09
CA ARG A 426 16.18 4.41 -7.09
C ARG A 426 17.43 5.14 -7.62
N PRO A 427 18.47 5.38 -6.80
CA PRO A 427 18.51 5.18 -5.34
C PRO A 427 17.48 6.06 -4.62
N ALA A 428 17.02 5.62 -3.44
CA ALA A 428 16.10 6.39 -2.60
C ALA A 428 16.79 7.15 -1.45
N GLY A 429 17.86 6.57 -0.90
CA GLY A 429 18.41 6.98 0.38
C GLY A 429 19.53 6.03 0.81
N ARG A 430 20.32 6.46 1.79
CA ARG A 430 21.18 5.54 2.56
C ARG A 430 21.13 5.93 4.03
N LEU A 431 20.89 4.95 4.89
CA LEU A 431 20.85 5.12 6.34
C LEU A 431 21.90 4.25 7.03
N THR A 432 22.36 4.69 8.18
CA THR A 432 23.24 3.94 9.09
C THR A 432 22.62 3.98 10.48
N VAL A 433 22.65 2.88 11.21
CA VAL A 433 22.21 2.84 12.61
C VAL A 433 23.43 2.62 13.50
N GLU A 434 23.77 3.62 14.31
CA GLU A 434 24.95 3.65 15.18
C GLU A 434 24.52 3.50 16.64
N PHE A 435 25.02 2.47 17.34
CA PHE A 435 24.69 2.18 18.74
C PHE A 435 25.74 2.78 19.70
N ASP A 436 25.32 3.05 20.94
CA ASP A 436 26.15 3.60 22.02
C ASP A 436 27.39 2.75 22.39
N ASP A 437 27.33 1.43 22.21
CA ASP A 437 28.47 0.52 22.38
C ASP A 437 29.51 0.55 21.24
N GLY A 438 29.22 1.32 20.18
CA GLY A 438 30.04 1.46 18.98
C GLY A 438 29.73 0.47 17.86
N ALA A 439 28.71 -0.40 18.00
CA ALA A 439 28.19 -1.18 16.89
C ALA A 439 27.54 -0.26 15.84
N SER A 440 27.63 -0.64 14.56
CA SER A 440 27.08 0.14 13.45
C SER A 440 26.51 -0.78 12.38
N LEU A 441 25.30 -0.48 11.91
CA LEU A 441 24.60 -1.20 10.85
C LEU A 441 24.48 -0.30 9.62
N GLY A 442 25.20 -0.65 8.56
CA GLY A 442 25.19 0.09 7.29
C GLY A 442 26.55 0.71 6.93
N PRO A 443 26.56 1.74 6.06
CA PRO A 443 25.39 2.36 5.41
C PRO A 443 24.62 1.40 4.49
N VAL A 444 23.30 1.33 4.67
CA VAL A 444 22.35 0.48 3.93
C VAL A 444 21.58 1.33 2.94
N ASP A 445 21.42 0.85 1.71
CA ASP A 445 20.60 1.52 0.70
C ASP A 445 19.11 1.34 1.00
N VAL A 446 18.36 2.44 0.96
CA VAL A 446 16.90 2.41 0.99
C VAL A 446 16.40 1.96 -0.38
N ARG A 447 15.53 0.94 -0.38
CA ARG A 447 14.93 0.38 -1.58
C ARG A 447 13.76 1.26 -2.04
N THR A 448 13.48 1.24 -3.34
CA THR A 448 12.22 1.80 -3.81
C THR A 448 11.07 0.94 -3.31
N THR A 449 9.99 1.60 -2.90
CA THR A 449 8.70 1.00 -2.55
C THR A 449 7.60 1.46 -3.52
N THR A 450 8.00 2.10 -4.62
CA THR A 450 7.19 2.56 -5.75
C THR A 450 6.29 3.79 -5.52
N GLY A 451 6.04 4.16 -4.26
CA GLY A 451 5.31 5.38 -3.89
C GLY A 451 5.81 6.00 -2.59
N HIS A 452 5.50 7.27 -2.33
CA HIS A 452 5.74 7.88 -1.02
C HIS A 452 4.79 7.35 0.06
N ASN A 453 3.61 6.87 -0.31
CA ASN A 453 2.57 6.37 0.60
C ASN A 453 2.50 4.84 0.59
N SER A 454 3.45 4.19 -0.09
CA SER A 454 3.56 2.75 -0.22
C SER A 454 4.68 2.29 0.71
N PHE A 455 4.35 1.92 1.93
CA PHE A 455 5.34 1.58 2.94
C PHE A 455 5.75 0.10 2.86
N MET A 456 7.05 -0.16 3.01
CA MET A 456 7.61 -1.52 2.99
C MET A 456 8.69 -1.65 4.07
N THR A 457 8.76 -2.81 4.71
CA THR A 457 9.80 -3.15 5.67
C THR A 457 11.02 -3.75 4.96
N GLN A 458 12.22 -3.25 5.24
CA GLN A 458 13.48 -3.81 4.74
C GLN A 458 14.48 -4.10 5.87
N PRO A 459 15.36 -5.11 5.71
CA PRO A 459 16.43 -5.37 6.67
C PRO A 459 17.49 -4.25 6.64
N VAL A 460 17.99 -3.92 7.83
CA VAL A 460 19.11 -3.00 8.05
C VAL A 460 20.36 -3.77 8.50
N GLY A 461 20.22 -4.74 9.41
CA GLY A 461 21.34 -5.58 9.85
C GLY A 461 21.01 -6.39 11.10
N GLU A 462 22.04 -6.88 11.79
CA GLU A 462 21.91 -7.52 13.10
C GLU A 462 22.87 -6.93 14.12
N VAL A 463 22.40 -6.72 15.35
CA VAL A 463 23.18 -6.20 16.49
C VAL A 463 23.09 -7.14 17.70
N LEU A 464 24.10 -7.15 18.57
CA LEU A 464 24.09 -7.90 19.83
C LEU A 464 23.81 -6.96 21.01
N LEU A 465 22.59 -6.98 21.56
CA LEU A 465 22.21 -6.10 22.67
C LEU A 465 22.30 -6.82 24.02
N GLY A 466 22.86 -6.11 25.01
CA GLY A 466 22.81 -6.47 26.42
C GLY A 466 21.43 -6.20 27.03
N ARG A 467 21.20 -6.60 28.29
CA ARG A 467 19.99 -6.17 29.01
C ARG A 467 20.17 -4.76 29.55
N GLY A 468 19.15 -3.91 29.38
CA GLY A 468 19.09 -2.54 29.88
C GLY A 468 18.81 -1.54 28.78
N THR A 469 18.94 -0.25 29.10
CA THR A 469 18.82 0.85 28.14
C THR A 469 20.00 0.87 27.18
N HIS A 470 19.73 1.02 25.89
CA HIS A 470 20.71 1.35 24.84
C HIS A 470 20.22 2.58 24.09
N GLU A 471 21.15 3.45 23.70
CA GLU A 471 20.89 4.51 22.72
C GLU A 471 21.35 4.10 21.33
N PHE A 472 20.61 4.51 20.30
CA PHE A 472 21.07 4.41 18.91
C PHE A 472 20.71 5.66 18.11
N THR A 473 21.52 5.98 17.11
CA THR A 473 21.35 7.11 16.21
C THR A 473 21.11 6.60 14.80
N VAL A 474 20.00 7.00 14.19
CA VAL A 474 19.73 6.79 12.77
C VAL A 474 20.33 7.97 12.02
N ARG A 475 21.31 7.69 11.17
CA ARG A 475 22.13 8.69 10.49
C ARG A 475 22.01 8.57 8.97
N ILE A 476 21.77 9.69 8.31
CA ILE A 476 21.59 9.76 6.87
C ILE A 476 22.94 10.05 6.21
N ASP A 477 23.32 9.28 5.19
CA ASP A 477 24.59 9.48 4.47
C ASP A 477 24.58 10.84 3.77
N ALA A 478 25.55 11.69 4.10
CA ALA A 478 25.64 13.07 3.61
C ALA A 478 25.87 13.19 2.09
N ASN A 479 26.39 12.14 1.45
CA ASN A 479 26.76 12.16 0.02
C ASN A 479 25.84 11.29 -0.85
N ALA A 480 24.83 10.65 -0.25
CA ALA A 480 23.82 9.92 -1.00
C ALA A 480 22.85 10.86 -1.74
N TYR A 481 21.94 10.28 -2.51
CA TYR A 481 20.65 10.89 -2.83
C TYR A 481 19.67 10.54 -1.71
N GLN A 482 18.88 11.49 -1.22
CA GLN A 482 17.87 11.29 -0.17
C GLN A 482 16.52 11.77 -0.68
N ASN A 483 15.56 10.85 -0.75
CA ASN A 483 14.16 11.11 -1.06
C ASN A 483 13.32 9.90 -0.63
N PHE A 484 13.25 9.68 0.68
CA PHE A 484 12.47 8.61 1.31
C PHE A 484 11.87 9.09 2.63
N ASN A 485 10.80 8.44 3.08
CA ASN A 485 10.26 8.62 4.42
C ASN A 485 10.66 7.42 5.29
N LEU A 486 10.86 7.66 6.58
CA LEU A 486 11.10 6.64 7.60
C LEU A 486 9.90 6.62 8.56
N ASP A 487 9.26 5.47 8.70
CA ASP A 487 8.07 5.26 9.53
C ASP A 487 8.47 4.71 10.90
N HIS A 488 9.13 3.55 10.95
CA HIS A 488 9.65 3.01 12.20
C HIS A 488 10.85 2.10 11.99
N LEU A 489 11.58 1.84 13.08
CA LEU A 489 12.51 0.73 13.19
C LEU A 489 11.92 -0.36 14.07
N GLU A 490 12.20 -1.61 13.73
CA GLU A 490 11.85 -2.76 14.56
C GLU A 490 13.10 -3.61 14.83
N LEU A 491 13.25 -4.04 16.07
CA LEU A 491 14.33 -4.88 16.55
C LEU A 491 13.73 -6.20 17.06
N GLU A 492 13.79 -7.26 16.25
CA GLU A 492 13.31 -8.60 16.58
C GLU A 492 14.46 -9.50 17.04
N ARG A 493 14.30 -10.20 18.17
CA ARG A 493 15.36 -11.05 18.73
C ARG A 493 15.48 -12.41 18.02
N THR A 494 16.40 -12.52 17.07
CA THR A 494 16.65 -13.75 16.30
C THR A 494 17.40 -14.85 17.06
N GLY A 495 18.03 -14.57 18.21
CA GLY A 495 18.72 -15.61 18.97
C GLY A 495 19.37 -15.21 20.29
N SER A 496 19.93 -16.21 20.98
CA SER A 496 20.90 -15.98 22.06
C SER A 496 22.25 -15.54 21.49
N ARG A 497 23.15 -15.08 22.39
CA ARG A 497 24.56 -14.89 22.08
C ARG A 497 25.22 -16.19 21.61
#